data_AF-A0A5K7ZZT6-F1
#
_entry.id   AF-A0A5K7ZZT6-F1
#
_cell.length_a   1.000
_cell.length_b   1.000
_cell.length_c   1.000
_cell.angle_alpha   90.00
_cell.angle_beta   90.00
_cell.angle_gamma   90.00
#
_symmetry.space_group_name_H-M   'P 1'
#
loop_
_entity.id
_entity.type
_entity.pdbx_description
1 polymer ?
#
loop_
_entity_poly.entity_id
_entity_poly.type
_entity_poly.pdbx_seq_one_letter_code
_entity_poly.pdbx_strand_id
1 'polypeptide(L)'
;MNVDKQFDIVLASLQSIYTNYLSNFWTALGSALIVIGWLLTSEKARNYLASDRFAKFAVLFVLFVCAVGHIRIAFLFYNASQEKMRLLGNLGNALSPVYYNNYGIMLDRLIINIVIIFVLLLLAATLVWRLKPVDKSQETTANLNGW
;
A
#
# COMPACT_ATOMS: atom_id res chain seq x y z
N MET A 1 25.69 -22.34 21.65
CA MET A 1 24.65 -21.35 22.00
C MET A 1 23.44 -22.11 22.53
N ASN A 2 22.94 -21.82 23.74
CA ASN A 2 21.79 -22.51 24.35
C ASN A 2 20.55 -22.39 23.43
N VAL A 3 19.78 -23.48 23.27
CA VAL A 3 18.56 -23.55 22.44
C VAL A 3 17.58 -22.43 22.77
N ASP A 4 17.41 -22.13 24.06
CA ASP A 4 16.55 -21.03 24.53
C ASP A 4 16.99 -19.67 23.97
N LYS A 5 18.30 -19.39 23.98
CA LYS A 5 18.83 -18.15 23.40
C LYS A 5 18.62 -18.10 21.88
N GLN A 6 18.70 -19.23 21.19
CA GLN A 6 18.44 -19.27 19.74
C GLN A 6 16.96 -18.98 19.46
N PHE A 7 16.07 -19.57 20.27
CA PHE A 7 14.63 -19.36 20.17
C PHE A 7 14.27 -17.89 20.36
N ASP A 8 14.78 -17.25 21.42
CA ASP A 8 14.50 -15.84 21.73
C ASP A 8 14.96 -14.91 20.60
N ILE A 9 16.14 -15.16 20.02
CA ILE A 9 16.67 -14.38 18.90
C ILE A 9 15.78 -14.52 17.67
N VAL A 10 15.37 -15.75 17.33
CA VAL A 10 14.53 -16.00 16.15
C VAL A 10 13.12 -15.43 16.36
N LEU A 11 12.57 -15.53 17.58
CA LEU A 11 11.28 -14.96 17.94
C LEU A 11 11.31 -13.43 17.86
N ALA A 12 12.32 -12.77 18.42
CA ALA A 12 12.48 -11.32 18.32
C ALA A 12 12.61 -10.87 16.86
N SER A 13 13.32 -11.65 16.03
CA SER A 13 13.39 -11.41 14.59
C SER A 13 12.03 -11.53 13.90
N LEU A 14 11.23 -12.56 14.23
CA LEU A 14 9.86 -12.72 13.71
C LEU A 14 8.95 -11.55 14.12
N GLN A 15 9.01 -11.12 15.38
CA GLN A 15 8.27 -9.96 15.87
C GLN A 15 8.66 -8.67 15.13
N SER A 16 9.96 -8.46 14.89
CA SER A 16 10.44 -7.31 14.11
C SER A 16 9.92 -7.34 12.67
N ILE A 17 9.95 -8.51 12.01
CA ILE A 17 9.36 -8.70 10.67
C ILE A 17 7.87 -8.33 10.68
N TYR A 18 7.11 -8.80 11.67
CA TYR A 18 5.69 -8.52 11.78
C TYR A 18 5.40 -7.02 11.98
N THR A 19 6.13 -6.36 12.89
CA THR A 19 5.99 -4.92 13.12
C THR A 19 6.34 -4.11 11.88
N ASN A 20 7.41 -4.47 11.17
CA ASN A 20 7.80 -3.78 9.93
C ASN A 20 6.77 -3.99 8.81
N TYR A 21 6.20 -5.19 8.71
CA TYR A 21 5.11 -5.50 7.79
C TYR A 21 3.86 -4.64 8.08
N LEU A 22 3.44 -4.54 9.35
CA LEU A 22 2.31 -3.70 9.74
C LEU A 22 2.60 -2.21 9.52
N SER A 23 3.81 -1.74 9.85
CA SER A 23 4.21 -0.37 9.60
C SER A 23 4.13 -0.04 8.10
N ASN A 24 4.66 -0.93 7.25
CA ASN A 24 4.59 -0.76 5.80
C ASN A 24 3.14 -0.74 5.29
N PHE A 25 2.27 -1.60 5.81
CA PHE A 25 0.83 -1.59 5.51
C PHE A 25 0.18 -0.25 5.86
N TRP A 26 0.35 0.23 7.10
CA TRP A 26 -0.26 1.48 7.56
C TRP A 26 0.28 2.69 6.81
N THR A 27 1.57 2.71 6.49
CA THR A 27 2.17 3.75 5.66
C THR A 27 1.58 3.75 4.26
N ALA A 28 1.50 2.58 3.60
CA ALA A 28 0.91 2.46 2.26
C ALA A 28 -0.56 2.89 2.26
N LEU A 29 -1.33 2.48 3.27
CA LEU A 29 -2.73 2.86 3.45
C LEU A 29 -2.88 4.37 3.59
N GLY A 30 -2.12 4.98 4.50
CA GLY A 30 -2.15 6.43 4.74
C GLY A 30 -1.74 7.22 3.50
N SER A 31 -0.69 6.80 2.80
CA SER A 31 -0.24 7.45 1.57
C SER A 31 -1.29 7.36 0.45
N ALA A 32 -1.94 6.20 0.27
CA ALA A 32 -3.00 6.04 -0.72
C ALA A 32 -4.20 6.96 -0.42
N LEU A 33 -4.61 7.05 0.84
CA LEU A 33 -5.69 7.95 1.27
C LEU A 33 -5.35 9.42 1.05
N ILE A 34 -4.11 9.83 1.33
CA ILE A 34 -3.64 11.20 1.06
C ILE A 34 -3.69 11.52 -0.43
N VAL A 35 -3.24 10.61 -1.29
CA VAL A 35 -3.29 10.80 -2.75
C VAL A 35 -4.74 10.94 -3.23
N ILE A 36 -5.64 10.08 -2.76
CA ILE A 36 -7.08 10.17 -3.08
C ILE A 36 -7.65 11.51 -2.59
N GLY A 37 -7.39 11.89 -1.34
CA GLY A 37 -7.86 13.15 -0.76
C GLY A 37 -7.34 14.36 -1.53
N TRP A 38 -6.08 14.34 -1.95
CA TRP A 38 -5.48 15.39 -2.77
C TRP A 38 -6.13 15.50 -4.16
N LEU A 39 -6.39 14.37 -4.83
CA LEU A 39 -7.10 14.37 -6.12
C LEU A 39 -8.53 14.92 -5.99
N LEU A 40 -9.22 14.60 -4.90
CA LEU A 40 -10.60 15.05 -4.64
C LEU A 40 -10.67 16.52 -4.25
N THR A 41 -9.68 17.07 -3.55
CA THR A 41 -9.74 18.44 -3.00
C THR A 41 -9.01 19.48 -3.85
N SER A 42 -7.90 19.12 -4.51
CA SER A 42 -7.07 20.08 -5.25
C SER A 42 -7.57 20.31 -6.67
N GLU A 43 -8.24 21.44 -6.89
CA GLU A 43 -8.71 21.85 -8.22
C GLU A 43 -7.54 22.07 -9.21
N LYS A 44 -6.46 22.69 -8.74
CA LYS A 44 -5.25 22.91 -9.55
C LYS A 44 -4.67 21.60 -10.07
N ALA A 45 -4.60 20.58 -9.21
CA ALA A 45 -4.12 19.25 -9.59
C ALA A 45 -5.02 18.61 -10.64
N ARG A 46 -6.34 18.64 -10.44
CA ARG A 46 -7.30 18.09 -11.38
C ARG A 46 -7.22 18.77 -12.74
N ASN A 47 -7.16 20.10 -12.75
CA ASN A 47 -7.08 20.89 -13.97
C ASN A 47 -5.78 20.60 -14.73
N TYR A 48 -4.65 20.48 -14.03
CA TYR A 48 -3.37 20.11 -14.64
C TYR A 48 -3.39 18.69 -15.24
N LEU A 49 -3.88 17.69 -14.48
CA LEU A 49 -3.98 16.31 -14.95
C LEU A 49 -5.01 16.12 -16.07
N ALA A 50 -6.00 17.02 -16.15
CA ALA A 50 -7.00 17.01 -17.20
C ALA A 50 -6.48 17.62 -18.51
N SER A 51 -5.59 18.61 -18.44
CA SER A 51 -5.02 19.29 -19.62
C SER A 51 -3.79 18.59 -20.17
N ASP A 52 -2.97 17.97 -19.32
CA ASP A 52 -1.71 17.31 -19.72
C ASP A 52 -1.84 15.78 -19.69
N ARG A 53 -1.87 15.17 -20.89
CA ARG A 53 -1.95 13.70 -21.04
C ARG A 53 -0.70 13.01 -20.51
N PHE A 54 0.48 13.61 -20.67
CA PHE A 54 1.72 13.02 -20.19
C PHE A 54 1.74 12.98 -18.67
N ALA A 55 1.35 14.07 -18.01
CA ALA A 55 1.19 14.10 -16.56
C ALA A 55 0.21 13.04 -16.06
N LYS A 56 -0.93 12.86 -16.75
CA LYS A 56 -1.91 11.81 -16.44
C LYS A 56 -1.29 10.41 -16.54
N PHE A 57 -0.61 10.09 -17.64
CA PHE A 57 0.05 8.79 -17.80
C PHE A 57 1.16 8.57 -16.79
N ALA A 58 1.95 9.61 -16.47
CA ALA A 58 3.00 9.52 -15.47
C ALA A 58 2.44 9.16 -14.09
N VAL A 59 1.34 9.81 -13.66
CA VAL A 59 0.67 9.48 -12.39
C VAL A 59 0.13 8.05 -12.40
N LEU A 60 -0.54 7.63 -13.47
CA LEU A 60 -1.05 6.25 -13.60
C LEU A 60 0.08 5.21 -13.56
N PHE A 61 1.20 5.50 -14.22
CA PHE A 61 2.38 4.65 -14.20
C PHE A 61 2.98 4.55 -12.80
N VAL A 62 3.10 5.68 -12.07
CA VAL A 62 3.57 5.69 -10.68
C VAL A 62 2.64 4.86 -9.79
N LEU A 63 1.31 5.00 -9.92
CA LEU A 63 0.35 4.19 -9.16
C LEU A 63 0.52 2.69 -9.46
N PHE A 64 0.75 2.32 -10.72
CA PHE A 64 1.03 0.94 -11.12
C PHE A 64 2.32 0.40 -10.50
N VAL A 65 3.42 1.17 -10.57
CA VAL A 65 4.70 0.79 -9.97
C VAL A 65 4.55 0.63 -8.45
N CYS A 66 3.82 1.53 -7.78
CA CYS A 66 3.52 1.41 -6.36
C CYS A 66 2.72 0.13 -6.04
N ALA A 67 1.74 -0.23 -6.85
CA ALA A 67 0.96 -1.46 -6.65
C ALA A 67 1.85 -2.70 -6.73
N VAL A 68 2.66 -2.81 -7.79
CA VAL A 68 3.58 -3.93 -8.00
C VAL A 68 4.65 -3.99 -6.90
N GLY A 69 5.21 -2.83 -6.53
CA GLY A 69 6.20 -2.71 -5.47
C GLY A 69 5.65 -3.16 -4.12
N HIS A 70 4.43 -2.74 -3.77
CA HIS A 70 3.76 -3.13 -2.53
C HIS A 70 3.52 -4.64 -2.46
N ILE A 71 3.01 -5.24 -3.54
CA ILE A 71 2.82 -6.70 -3.62
C ILE A 71 4.14 -7.42 -3.39
N ARG A 72 5.21 -7.01 -4.08
CA ARG A 72 6.54 -7.63 -3.94
C ARG A 72 7.06 -7.54 -2.50
N ILE A 73 6.97 -6.37 -1.87
CA ILE A 73 7.43 -6.17 -0.49
C ILE A 73 6.62 -7.03 0.49
N ALA A 74 5.30 -7.09 0.32
CA ALA A 74 4.43 -7.91 1.15
C ALA A 74 4.79 -9.41 1.06
N PHE A 75 5.09 -9.92 -0.15
CA PHE A 75 5.58 -11.29 -0.34
C PHE A 75 6.96 -11.53 0.28
N LEU A 76 7.88 -10.55 0.24
CA LEU A 76 9.18 -10.67 0.90
C LEU A 76 9.03 -10.83 2.42
N PHE A 77 8.17 -10.01 3.03
CA PHE A 77 7.85 -10.14 4.46
C PHE A 77 7.20 -11.48 4.78
N TYR A 78 6.25 -11.94 3.95
CA TYR A 78 5.61 -13.24 4.11
C TYR A 78 6.65 -14.38 4.09
N ASN A 79 7.50 -14.44 3.06
CA ASN A 79 8.52 -15.48 2.94
C ASN A 79 9.51 -15.46 4.12
N ALA A 80 9.97 -14.28 4.51
CA ALA A 80 10.85 -14.12 5.67
C ALA A 80 10.18 -14.58 6.97
N SER A 81 8.89 -14.28 7.15
CA SER A 81 8.10 -14.74 8.29
C SER A 81 7.98 -16.26 8.32
N GLN A 82 7.64 -16.90 7.19
CA GLN A 82 7.54 -18.36 7.08
C GLN A 82 8.87 -19.06 7.37
N GLU A 83 9.99 -18.49 6.92
CA GLU A 83 11.32 -19.01 7.23
C GLU A 83 11.59 -18.99 8.74
N LYS A 84 11.31 -17.87 9.43
CA LYS A 84 11.49 -17.78 10.89
C LYS A 84 10.57 -18.71 11.66
N MET A 85 9.31 -18.84 11.24
CA MET A 85 8.37 -19.79 11.84
C MET A 85 8.84 -21.24 11.70
N ARG A 86 9.39 -21.61 10.54
CA ARG A 86 9.98 -22.95 10.32
C ARG A 86 11.18 -23.19 11.25
N LEU A 87 12.04 -22.18 11.42
CA LEU A 87 13.18 -22.27 12.36
C LEU A 87 12.71 -22.43 13.81
N LEU A 88 11.68 -21.70 14.24
CA LEU A 88 11.10 -21.84 15.58
C LEU A 88 10.50 -23.24 15.80
N GLY A 89 9.82 -23.80 14.80
CA GLY A 89 9.31 -25.17 14.85
C GLY A 89 10.41 -26.22 15.00
N ASN A 90 11.55 -26.04 14.32
CA ASN A 90 12.69 -26.96 14.40
C ASN A 90 13.46 -26.86 15.73
N LEU A 91 13.39 -25.71 16.41
CA LEU A 91 14.07 -25.51 17.70
C LEU A 91 13.37 -26.22 18.87
N GLY A 92 12.21 -26.85 18.64
CA GLY A 92 11.63 -27.86 19.54
C GLY A 92 11.22 -27.38 20.93
N ASN A 93 11.18 -26.06 21.17
CA ASN A 93 10.83 -25.52 22.48
C ASN A 93 9.33 -25.66 22.78
N ALA A 94 9.01 -25.98 24.04
CA ALA A 94 7.68 -26.27 24.59
C ALA A 94 6.66 -25.10 24.52
N LEU A 95 7.02 -23.97 23.92
CA LEU A 95 6.09 -22.89 23.64
C LEU A 95 5.19 -23.31 22.47
N SER A 96 3.89 -23.46 22.78
CA SER A 96 2.88 -23.86 21.80
C SER A 96 3.01 -23.06 20.50
N PRO A 97 2.88 -23.68 19.32
CA PRO A 97 2.87 -23.00 18.02
C PRO A 97 1.97 -21.77 17.96
N VAL A 98 0.93 -21.76 18.78
CA VAL A 98 0.01 -20.62 18.99
C VAL A 98 0.75 -19.33 19.33
N TYR A 99 1.82 -19.38 20.14
CA TYR A 99 2.52 -18.20 20.63
C TYR A 99 3.23 -17.44 19.49
N TYR A 100 4.00 -18.14 18.65
CA TYR A 100 4.72 -17.50 17.54
C TYR A 100 3.85 -17.34 16.28
N ASN A 101 2.78 -18.13 16.11
CA ASN A 101 1.84 -17.98 14.99
C ASN A 101 1.15 -16.61 14.97
N ASN A 102 0.93 -15.99 16.14
CA ASN A 102 0.34 -14.65 16.22
C ASN A 102 1.18 -13.57 15.53
N TYR A 103 2.52 -13.73 15.56
CA TYR A 103 3.49 -12.87 14.89
C TYR A 103 3.82 -13.36 13.46
N GLY A 104 3.26 -14.50 13.06
CA GLY A 104 3.34 -15.00 11.70
C GLY A 104 2.50 -14.17 10.74
N ILE A 105 3.06 -13.87 9.57
CA ILE A 105 2.30 -13.32 8.46
C ILE A 105 1.64 -14.51 7.76
N MET A 106 0.37 -14.72 8.07
CA MET A 106 -0.45 -15.75 7.44
C MET A 106 -0.93 -15.30 6.04
N LEU A 107 -1.24 -16.26 5.18
CA LEU A 107 -1.61 -16.00 3.79
C LEU A 107 -2.90 -15.17 3.66
N ASP A 108 -3.88 -15.40 4.54
CA ASP A 108 -5.11 -14.61 4.63
C ASP A 108 -4.83 -13.13 4.94
N ARG A 109 -3.96 -12.84 5.92
CA ARG A 109 -3.54 -11.48 6.29
C ARG A 109 -2.78 -10.81 5.15
N LEU A 110 -1.95 -11.55 4.42
CA LEU A 110 -1.25 -11.07 3.23
C LEU A 110 -2.25 -10.69 2.12
N ILE A 111 -3.19 -11.57 1.82
CA ILE A 111 -4.21 -11.35 0.77
C ILE A 111 -5.06 -10.12 1.12
N ILE A 112 -5.54 -10.01 2.36
CA ILE A 112 -6.35 -8.86 2.81
C ILE A 112 -5.57 -7.55 2.60
N ASN A 113 -4.30 -7.51 3.01
CA ASN A 113 -3.43 -6.34 2.84
C ASN A 113 -3.29 -5.94 1.36
N ILE A 114 -2.93 -6.91 0.51
CA ILE A 114 -2.75 -6.67 -0.94
C ILE A 114 -4.05 -6.16 -1.55
N VAL A 115 -5.19 -6.78 -1.23
CA VAL A 115 -6.50 -6.40 -1.78
C VAL A 115 -6.87 -4.98 -1.36
N ILE A 116 -6.73 -4.62 -0.08
CA ILE A 116 -7.06 -3.27 0.40
C ILE A 116 -6.24 -2.21 -0.34
N ILE A 117 -4.91 -2.36 -0.41
CA ILE A 117 -4.05 -1.38 -1.07
C ILE A 117 -4.32 -1.33 -2.57
N PHE A 118 -4.54 -2.48 -3.20
CA PHE A 118 -4.85 -2.54 -4.63
C PHE A 118 -6.17 -1.83 -4.96
N VAL A 119 -7.22 -2.02 -4.16
CA VAL A 119 -8.51 -1.32 -4.33
C VAL A 119 -8.34 0.19 -4.22
N LEU A 120 -7.54 0.68 -3.26
CA LEU A 120 -7.29 2.11 -3.11
C LEU A 120 -6.51 2.70 -4.28
N LEU A 121 -5.49 1.99 -4.77
CA LEU A 121 -4.73 2.44 -5.94
C LEU A 121 -5.58 2.41 -7.21
N LEU A 122 -6.47 1.43 -7.37
CA LEU A 122 -7.45 1.41 -8.45
C LEU A 122 -8.44 2.57 -8.36
N LEU A 123 -8.90 2.92 -7.15
CA LEU A 123 -9.75 4.08 -6.94
C LEU A 123 -9.03 5.38 -7.36
N ALA A 124 -7.77 5.56 -6.92
CA ALA A 124 -6.96 6.71 -7.32
C ALA A 124 -6.76 6.75 -8.85
N ALA A 125 -6.43 5.62 -9.47
CA ALA A 125 -6.27 5.52 -10.91
C ALA A 125 -7.57 5.86 -11.67
N THR A 126 -8.71 5.38 -11.17
CA THR A 126 -10.03 5.68 -11.75
C THR A 126 -10.37 7.16 -11.65
N LEU A 127 -10.06 7.81 -10.52
CA LEU A 127 -10.23 9.24 -10.35
C LEU A 127 -9.40 10.01 -11.38
N VAL A 128 -8.11 9.69 -11.51
CA VAL A 128 -7.20 10.31 -12.48
C VAL A 128 -7.70 10.10 -13.92
N TRP A 129 -8.16 8.89 -14.26
CA TRP A 129 -8.66 8.58 -15.59
C TRP A 129 -9.90 9.39 -15.96
N ARG A 130 -10.83 9.54 -15.01
CA ARG A 130 -12.11 10.25 -15.21
C ARG A 130 -12.00 11.77 -15.26
N LEU A 131 -10.84 12.35 -14.97
CA LEU A 131 -10.64 13.80 -15.08
C LEU A 131 -10.79 14.26 -16.55
N LYS A 132 -11.73 15.18 -16.77
CA LYS A 132 -11.98 15.85 -18.06
C LYS A 132 -11.49 17.30 -18.01
N PRO A 133 -10.98 17.84 -19.13
CA PRO A 133 -10.60 19.25 -19.19
C PRO A 133 -11.82 20.13 -18.92
N VAL A 134 -11.64 21.16 -18.10
CA VAL A 134 -12.66 22.18 -17.87
C VAL A 134 -12.83 22.99 -19.15
N ASP A 135 -14.03 23.01 -19.70
CA ASP A 135 -14.35 23.75 -20.92
C ASP A 135 -14.47 25.25 -20.60
N LYS A 136 -13.37 25.99 -20.80
CA LYS A 136 -13.31 27.43 -20.56
C LYS A 136 -14.16 28.27 -21.53
N SER A 137 -14.75 27.65 -22.57
CA SER A 137 -15.63 28.37 -23.50
C SER A 137 -16.90 28.91 -22.83
N GLN A 138 -17.38 28.27 -21.75
CA GLN A 138 -18.59 28.70 -21.03
C GLN A 138 -18.38 29.93 -20.12
N GLU A 139 -17.17 30.12 -19.57
CA GLU A 139 -16.85 31.31 -18.75
C GLU A 139 -16.80 32.59 -19.60
N THR A 140 -16.41 32.47 -20.87
CA THR A 140 -16.31 33.63 -21.78
C THR A 140 -17.69 34.13 -22.19
N THR A 141 -18.65 33.23 -22.43
CA THR A 141 -20.04 33.59 -22.79
C THR A 141 -20.83 34.18 -21.61
N ALA A 142 -20.54 33.77 -20.37
CA ALA A 142 -21.20 34.32 -19.19
C ALA A 142 -20.78 35.78 -18.91
N ASN A 143 -19.52 36.14 -19.20
CA ASN A 143 -19.04 37.52 -19.03
C ASN A 143 -19.44 38.47 -20.17
N LEU A 144 -19.78 37.95 -21.36
CA LEU A 144 -20.21 38.78 -22.49
C LEU A 144 -21.71 39.13 -22.47
N ASN A 145 -22.54 38.36 -21.76
CA ASN A 145 -23.98 38.61 -21.66
C ASN A 145 -24.40 39.38 -20.39
N GLY A 146 -23.42 39.83 -19.58
CA GLY A 146 -23.63 40.57 -18.33
C GLY A 146 -23.43 42.09 -18.44
N TRP A 147 -23.37 42.64 -19.66
CA TRP A 147 -23.27 44.07 -19.95
C TRP A 147 -24.49 44.55 -20.72
#